data_AF-A0A963G7A8-F1
#
_entry.id   AF-A0A963G7A8-F1
#
_cell.length_a   1.000
_cell.length_b   1.000
_cell.length_c   1.000
_cell.angle_alpha   90.00
_cell.angle_beta   90.00
_cell.angle_gamma   90.00
#
_symmetry.space_group_name_H-M   'P 1'
#
loop_
_entity.id
_entity.type
_entity.pdbx_description
1 polymer ?
#
loop_
_entity_poly.entity_id
_entity_poly.type
_entity_poly.pdbx_seq_one_letter_code
_entity_poly.pdbx_strand_id
1 'polypeptide(L)'
;FSLLRDHRDPAYLLVYCRLDFSAEAAYSLLEQIAEKLRQAMDNVGAEGPARNSGEGLWEYLHRRNLEIWSKDNFLLTPLLVLDQFEELFSQSGSITDRIAQAFDDLAALVENRMPSELAGAAAVERRSQLDLLSQNYRVVLSFREDYLPDVKSWEKKVPSLLRNNYLRLEPLTRQSAIDAVERAGAAVLEAGVAPSIVDFVGKLDPDTEPTEVDRAVIEPALLSLFCCRLNLRRGDQRIDRDLVMTSGENILDQFYRETLVAEDVKGPPDVARFIESYLVQGDRFRGLFPKAEALKENFLTTKQLDALTGDKHRLLRVVEYAGTFRIELIHDCLVPIVCRARDDRKHLEKQVELERKARNAEAQAIEKQKRISWLTASLALMGICLGVALWQWHEADLASKRAMANSAIGGSYAVRRNGDPDLSSLLALQALSLGSSLKDRQIMDRAEDQLRRALDTRLLRSFPHRADVNAVTFSPDGRQLATASGKTLRIWNVDTGEEALVGRMMSHRGKVEDIAFIADNTLVAGDDQGYLRLWDLNSGAEKPLTDTMRHAPAISALAAGSGNLLASATPRKGEIILWDAARGGRLGPPFGQDGEHRRWIYDLALSADGKLAAADVES
;
A
#
# COMPACT_ATOMS: atom_id res chain seq x y z
N PHE A 1 -31.19 -54.51 -27.35
CA PHE A 1 -32.24 -55.09 -26.48
C PHE A 1 -31.88 -56.47 -25.93
N SER A 2 -30.60 -56.80 -25.73
CA SER A 2 -30.13 -58.00 -25.01
C SER A 2 -30.43 -57.96 -23.51
N LEU A 3 -30.72 -56.77 -22.95
CA LEU A 3 -31.01 -56.54 -21.53
C LEU A 3 -32.38 -57.05 -21.03
N LEU A 4 -33.31 -57.41 -21.92
CA LEU A 4 -34.64 -57.94 -21.53
C LEU A 4 -34.69 -59.48 -21.48
N ARG A 5 -33.55 -60.16 -21.72
CA ARG A 5 -33.46 -61.64 -21.76
C ARG A 5 -32.94 -62.28 -20.46
N ASP A 6 -32.48 -61.50 -19.49
CA ASP A 6 -31.90 -62.06 -18.27
C ASP A 6 -32.97 -62.41 -17.22
N HIS A 7 -33.23 -63.72 -17.17
CA HIS A 7 -33.71 -64.55 -16.07
C HIS A 7 -34.02 -63.86 -14.73
N ARG A 8 -35.32 -63.60 -14.49
CA ARG A 8 -36.12 -63.76 -13.24
C ARG A 8 -37.41 -62.90 -13.19
N ASP A 9 -37.80 -62.27 -14.29
CA ASP A 9 -38.95 -61.35 -14.43
C ASP A 9 -40.05 -61.91 -15.37
N PRO A 10 -41.29 -61.35 -15.38
CA PRO A 10 -42.45 -61.95 -16.05
C PRO A 10 -42.22 -62.20 -17.54
N ALA A 11 -42.83 -63.26 -18.07
CA ALA A 11 -42.78 -63.55 -19.49
C ALA A 11 -43.44 -62.39 -20.27
N TYR A 12 -42.68 -61.66 -21.08
CA TYR A 12 -43.20 -60.53 -21.84
C TYR A 12 -43.71 -60.98 -23.21
N LEU A 13 -44.86 -60.47 -23.62
CA LEU A 13 -45.32 -60.51 -25.01
C LEU A 13 -44.80 -59.28 -25.74
N LEU A 14 -43.76 -59.45 -26.56
CA LEU A 14 -43.20 -58.35 -27.36
C LEU A 14 -44.18 -57.95 -28.48
N VAL A 15 -44.64 -56.71 -28.43
CA VAL A 15 -45.52 -56.13 -29.45
C VAL A 15 -44.76 -55.01 -30.16
N TYR A 16 -44.18 -55.33 -31.31
CA TYR A 16 -43.48 -54.33 -32.13
C TYR A 16 -44.49 -53.48 -32.90
N CYS A 17 -44.56 -52.20 -32.55
CA CYS A 17 -45.45 -51.21 -33.14
C CYS A 17 -44.66 -50.25 -34.00
N ARG A 18 -44.63 -50.50 -35.32
CA ARG A 18 -44.27 -49.50 -36.31
C ARG A 18 -45.56 -48.84 -36.80
N LEU A 19 -45.78 -47.60 -36.37
CA LEU A 19 -47.03 -46.91 -36.60
C LEU A 19 -47.00 -46.17 -37.95
N ASP A 20 -48.14 -46.17 -38.62
CA ASP A 20 -48.38 -45.37 -39.82
C ASP A 20 -49.02 -44.04 -39.41
N PHE A 21 -48.26 -42.96 -39.59
CA PHE A 21 -48.66 -41.59 -39.28
C PHE A 21 -49.29 -40.85 -40.47
N SER A 22 -49.47 -41.51 -41.61
CA SER A 22 -50.08 -40.89 -42.79
C SER A 22 -51.56 -40.56 -42.56
N ALA A 23 -52.06 -39.51 -43.24
CA ALA A 23 -53.47 -39.15 -43.19
C ALA A 23 -54.39 -40.27 -43.73
N GLU A 24 -53.85 -41.14 -44.58
CA GLU A 24 -54.53 -42.29 -45.21
C GLU A 24 -54.54 -43.55 -44.33
N ALA A 25 -53.93 -43.52 -43.14
CA ALA A 25 -53.87 -44.66 -42.25
C ALA A 25 -55.29 -45.19 -41.92
N ALA A 26 -55.49 -46.49 -42.10
CA ALA A 26 -56.78 -47.16 -41.94
C ALA A 26 -57.34 -47.12 -40.51
N TYR A 27 -56.46 -46.98 -39.51
CA TYR A 27 -56.79 -47.03 -38.09
C TYR A 27 -56.18 -45.85 -37.33
N SER A 28 -56.76 -45.48 -36.18
CA SER A 28 -56.10 -44.55 -35.25
C SER A 28 -54.83 -45.18 -34.67
N LEU A 29 -53.90 -44.39 -34.10
CA LEU A 29 -52.63 -44.94 -33.61
C LEU A 29 -52.84 -46.00 -32.52
N LEU A 30 -53.72 -45.77 -31.55
CA LEU A 30 -54.03 -46.77 -30.53
C LEU A 30 -54.69 -48.03 -31.12
N GLU A 31 -55.48 -47.89 -32.18
CA GLU A 31 -56.09 -49.02 -32.86
C GLU A 31 -55.06 -49.84 -33.65
N GLN A 32 -54.07 -49.18 -34.25
CA GLN A 32 -52.91 -49.86 -34.84
C GLN A 32 -52.13 -50.67 -33.78
N ILE A 33 -51.92 -50.10 -32.59
CA ILE A 33 -51.27 -50.81 -31.47
C ILE A 33 -52.11 -52.01 -31.02
N ALA A 34 -53.43 -51.86 -30.91
CA ALA A 34 -54.32 -52.95 -30.52
C ALA A 34 -54.30 -54.10 -31.54
N GLU A 35 -54.30 -53.78 -32.83
CA GLU A 35 -54.18 -54.78 -33.90
C GLU A 35 -52.80 -55.45 -33.88
N LYS A 36 -51.73 -54.71 -33.57
CA LYS A 36 -50.40 -55.29 -33.38
C LYS A 36 -50.33 -56.21 -32.16
N LEU A 37 -50.99 -55.86 -31.06
CA LEU A 37 -51.10 -56.72 -29.88
C LEU A 37 -51.83 -58.02 -30.23
N ARG A 38 -52.96 -57.94 -30.95
CA ARG A 38 -53.71 -59.10 -31.43
C ARG A 38 -52.83 -60.00 -32.32
N GLN A 39 -52.13 -59.42 -33.29
CA GLN A 39 -51.18 -60.14 -34.16
C GLN A 39 -50.05 -60.80 -33.35
N ALA A 40 -49.52 -60.11 -32.34
CA ALA A 40 -48.47 -60.66 -31.48
C ALA A 40 -48.99 -61.87 -30.67
N MET A 41 -50.20 -61.79 -30.12
CA MET A 41 -50.87 -62.90 -29.43
C MET A 41 -51.05 -64.09 -30.38
N ASP A 42 -51.57 -63.87 -31.60
CA ASP A 42 -51.76 -64.93 -32.60
C ASP A 42 -50.44 -65.61 -32.97
N ASN A 43 -49.37 -64.82 -33.17
CA ASN A 43 -48.06 -65.33 -33.59
C ASN A 43 -47.41 -66.26 -32.58
N VAL A 44 -47.55 -65.98 -31.28
CA VAL A 44 -47.07 -66.86 -30.21
C VAL A 44 -48.13 -67.89 -29.79
N GLY A 45 -49.34 -67.78 -30.35
CA GLY A 45 -50.56 -68.50 -29.96
C GLY A 45 -50.87 -68.36 -28.48
N ALA A 46 -50.85 -67.13 -27.97
CA ALA A 46 -51.30 -66.81 -26.64
C ALA A 46 -52.84 -66.77 -26.59
N GLU A 47 -53.40 -67.21 -25.47
CA GLU A 47 -54.83 -67.20 -25.20
C GLU A 47 -55.18 -66.05 -24.25
N GLY A 48 -56.23 -65.30 -24.56
CA GLY A 48 -56.71 -64.19 -23.72
C GLY A 48 -58.09 -63.72 -24.16
N PRO A 49 -58.77 -62.90 -23.35
CA PRO A 49 -60.11 -62.43 -23.70
C PRO A 49 -60.05 -61.57 -24.96
N ALA A 50 -60.96 -61.81 -25.91
CA ALA A 50 -61.06 -60.97 -27.11
C ALA A 50 -61.53 -59.55 -26.76
N ARG A 51 -61.10 -58.57 -27.56
CA ARG A 51 -61.53 -57.17 -27.41
C ARG A 51 -62.98 -57.02 -27.89
N ASN A 52 -63.80 -56.26 -27.14
CA ASN A 52 -65.20 -56.02 -27.51
C ASN A 52 -65.29 -55.00 -28.66
N SER A 53 -66.40 -55.04 -29.41
CA SER A 53 -66.65 -54.05 -30.47
C SER A 53 -66.82 -52.65 -29.88
N GLY A 54 -66.00 -51.69 -30.34
CA GLY A 54 -66.00 -50.31 -29.84
C GLY A 54 -65.25 -50.09 -28.53
N GLU A 55 -64.56 -51.11 -28.01
CA GLU A 55 -63.67 -50.98 -26.85
C GLU A 55 -62.29 -50.47 -27.29
N GLY A 56 -61.82 -49.41 -26.63
CA GLY A 56 -60.50 -48.84 -26.89
C GLY A 56 -59.37 -49.68 -26.30
N LEU A 57 -58.13 -49.48 -26.80
CA LEU A 57 -56.95 -50.18 -26.30
C LEU A 57 -56.74 -49.96 -24.79
N TRP A 58 -56.93 -48.74 -24.30
CA TRP A 58 -56.78 -48.42 -22.89
C TRP A 58 -57.75 -49.23 -22.04
N GLU A 59 -59.03 -49.25 -22.39
CA GLU A 59 -60.05 -50.01 -21.65
C GLU A 59 -59.75 -51.51 -21.64
N TYR A 60 -59.39 -52.06 -22.81
CA TYR A 60 -59.01 -53.46 -22.94
C TYR A 60 -57.86 -53.85 -22.00
N LEU A 61 -56.78 -53.04 -21.97
CA LEU A 61 -55.59 -53.27 -21.16
C LEU A 61 -55.81 -53.13 -19.64
N HIS A 62 -56.90 -52.46 -19.23
CA HIS A 62 -57.26 -52.27 -17.83
C HIS A 62 -58.43 -53.16 -17.38
N ARG A 63 -58.84 -54.17 -18.16
CA ARG A 63 -59.88 -55.11 -17.69
C ARG A 63 -59.39 -55.90 -16.48
N ARG A 64 -60.25 -56.06 -15.47
CA ARG A 64 -59.96 -56.88 -14.27
C ARG A 64 -59.69 -58.34 -14.58
N ASN A 65 -60.22 -58.83 -15.69
CA ASN A 65 -60.07 -60.22 -16.14
C ASN A 65 -59.14 -60.35 -17.36
N LEU A 66 -58.28 -59.35 -17.63
CA LEU A 66 -57.27 -59.47 -18.66
C LEU A 66 -56.11 -60.33 -18.17
N GLU A 67 -56.11 -61.58 -18.58
CA GLU A 67 -54.97 -62.47 -18.46
C GLU A 67 -54.64 -63.01 -19.86
N ILE A 68 -53.37 -62.87 -20.26
CA ILE A 68 -52.86 -63.38 -21.52
C ILE A 68 -51.93 -64.53 -21.18
N TRP A 69 -52.23 -65.74 -21.63
CA TRP A 69 -51.49 -66.95 -21.31
C TRP A 69 -50.74 -67.45 -22.54
N SER A 70 -49.46 -67.75 -22.39
CA SER A 70 -48.71 -68.48 -23.43
C SER A 70 -49.18 -69.93 -23.55
N LYS A 71 -48.83 -70.60 -24.65
CA LYS A 71 -49.07 -72.05 -24.83
C LYS A 71 -48.49 -72.92 -23.72
N ASP A 72 -47.40 -72.44 -23.11
CA ASP A 72 -46.71 -73.13 -22.02
C ASP A 72 -47.25 -72.73 -20.64
N ASN A 73 -48.43 -72.09 -20.58
CA ASN A 73 -49.13 -71.71 -19.36
C ASN A 73 -48.37 -70.70 -18.47
N PHE A 74 -47.55 -69.84 -19.08
CA PHE A 74 -47.02 -68.64 -18.42
C PHE A 74 -47.91 -67.44 -18.70
N LEU A 75 -48.21 -66.67 -17.64
CA LEU A 75 -48.86 -65.37 -17.76
C LEU A 75 -47.94 -64.39 -18.48
N LEU A 76 -48.43 -63.81 -19.56
CA LEU A 76 -47.73 -62.88 -20.43
C LEU A 76 -48.14 -61.43 -20.13
N THR A 77 -47.14 -60.57 -19.94
CA THR A 77 -47.34 -59.12 -19.85
C THR A 77 -47.05 -58.47 -21.20
N PRO A 78 -47.99 -57.74 -21.82
CA PRO A 78 -47.71 -56.99 -23.04
C PRO A 78 -46.58 -55.98 -22.86
N LEU A 79 -45.57 -56.03 -23.71
CA LEU A 79 -44.51 -55.03 -23.84
C LEU A 79 -44.66 -54.34 -25.21
N LEU A 80 -45.27 -53.17 -25.20
CA LEU A 80 -45.52 -52.35 -26.39
C LEU A 80 -44.23 -51.60 -26.76
N VAL A 81 -43.59 -51.98 -27.86
CA VAL A 81 -42.35 -51.37 -28.35
C VAL A 81 -42.68 -50.47 -29.53
N LEU A 82 -42.69 -49.16 -29.28
CA LEU A 82 -42.88 -48.14 -30.32
C LEU A 82 -41.52 -47.77 -30.90
N ASP A 83 -41.25 -48.29 -32.10
CA ASP A 83 -40.01 -48.01 -32.83
C ASP A 83 -40.17 -46.79 -33.74
N GLN A 84 -39.07 -46.07 -33.97
CA GLN A 84 -39.05 -44.78 -34.68
C GLN A 84 -40.05 -43.76 -34.11
N PHE A 85 -40.14 -43.68 -32.79
CA PHE A 85 -41.06 -42.78 -32.09
C PHE A 85 -40.83 -41.31 -32.45
N GLU A 86 -39.64 -40.95 -32.95
CA GLU A 86 -39.36 -39.60 -33.45
C GLU A 86 -40.22 -39.15 -34.64
N GLU A 87 -40.76 -40.10 -35.43
CA GLU A 87 -41.54 -39.77 -36.63
C GLU A 87 -42.78 -38.93 -36.29
N LEU A 88 -43.32 -39.12 -35.08
CA LEU A 88 -44.42 -38.32 -34.52
C LEU A 88 -44.12 -36.83 -34.43
N PHE A 89 -42.86 -36.44 -34.22
CA PHE A 89 -42.45 -35.04 -34.09
C PHE A 89 -42.00 -34.44 -35.43
N SER A 90 -41.65 -35.28 -36.41
CA SER A 90 -41.15 -34.87 -37.72
C SER A 90 -42.20 -34.28 -38.66
N GLN A 91 -43.49 -34.54 -38.41
CA GLN A 91 -44.62 -34.06 -39.24
C GLN A 91 -45.09 -32.64 -38.86
N SER A 92 -44.22 -31.85 -38.23
CA SER A 92 -44.48 -30.58 -37.53
C SER A 92 -44.98 -29.42 -38.40
N GLY A 93 -45.15 -29.60 -39.71
CA GLY A 93 -45.82 -28.63 -40.58
C GLY A 93 -47.36 -28.70 -40.54
N SER A 94 -47.93 -29.84 -40.13
CA SER A 94 -49.37 -30.05 -40.00
C SER A 94 -49.62 -31.11 -38.93
N ILE A 95 -49.54 -30.70 -37.66
CA ILE A 95 -50.11 -31.52 -36.58
C ILE A 95 -51.63 -31.51 -36.82
N THR A 96 -52.11 -32.50 -37.55
CA THR A 96 -53.55 -32.69 -37.78
C THR A 96 -54.19 -33.03 -36.43
N ASP A 97 -55.44 -32.61 -36.19
CA ASP A 97 -56.15 -32.90 -34.93
C ASP A 97 -56.12 -34.39 -34.56
N ARG A 98 -56.11 -35.27 -35.58
CA ARG A 98 -55.97 -36.73 -35.43
C ARG A 98 -54.65 -37.16 -34.77
N ILE A 99 -53.52 -36.54 -35.14
CA ILE A 99 -52.20 -36.84 -34.57
C ILE A 99 -52.09 -36.25 -33.16
N ALA A 100 -52.62 -35.04 -32.94
CA ALA A 100 -52.67 -34.42 -31.62
C ALA A 100 -53.49 -35.24 -30.61
N GLN A 101 -54.67 -35.70 -31.00
CA GLN A 101 -55.51 -36.57 -30.17
C GLN A 101 -54.80 -37.88 -29.85
N ALA A 102 -54.16 -38.49 -30.85
CA ALA A 102 -53.43 -39.74 -30.63
C ALA A 102 -52.20 -39.57 -29.71
N PHE A 103 -51.57 -38.38 -29.73
CA PHE A 103 -50.53 -37.99 -28.76
C PHE A 103 -51.07 -37.94 -27.32
N ASP A 104 -52.27 -37.39 -27.14
CA ASP A 104 -52.94 -37.32 -25.85
C ASP A 104 -53.36 -38.71 -25.35
N ASP A 105 -53.88 -39.55 -26.25
CA ASP A 105 -54.32 -40.90 -25.93
C ASP A 105 -53.14 -41.81 -25.56
N LEU A 106 -52.01 -41.70 -26.29
CA LEU A 106 -50.79 -42.43 -25.95
C LEU A 106 -50.21 -41.95 -24.61
N ALA A 107 -50.22 -40.63 -24.37
CA ALA A 107 -49.80 -40.09 -23.08
C ALA A 107 -50.69 -40.59 -21.94
N ALA A 108 -52.00 -40.71 -22.18
CA ALA A 108 -52.93 -41.26 -21.21
C ALA A 108 -52.68 -42.76 -20.95
N LEU A 109 -52.30 -43.52 -21.97
CA LEU A 109 -51.87 -44.90 -21.82
C LEU A 109 -50.60 -45.00 -20.96
N VAL A 110 -49.54 -44.25 -21.29
CA VAL A 110 -48.27 -44.29 -20.54
C VAL A 110 -48.48 -43.92 -19.07
N GLU A 111 -49.23 -42.85 -18.81
CA GLU A 111 -49.45 -42.31 -17.46
C GLU A 111 -50.58 -42.99 -16.69
N ASN A 112 -51.18 -44.06 -17.24
CA ASN A 112 -52.35 -44.71 -16.69
C ASN A 112 -53.48 -43.70 -16.33
N ARG A 113 -53.71 -42.72 -17.22
CA ARG A 113 -54.82 -41.76 -17.09
C ARG A 113 -56.04 -42.29 -17.83
N MET A 114 -57.17 -42.29 -17.13
CA MET A 114 -58.45 -42.68 -17.71
C MET A 114 -58.86 -41.73 -18.85
N PRO A 115 -59.22 -42.26 -20.04
CA PRO A 115 -59.78 -41.48 -21.13
C PRO A 115 -61.07 -40.74 -20.74
N SER A 116 -61.29 -39.55 -21.30
CA SER A 116 -62.45 -38.70 -20.99
C SER A 116 -63.80 -39.36 -21.30
N GLU A 117 -63.85 -40.22 -22.32
CA GLU A 117 -65.03 -41.01 -22.70
C GLU A 117 -65.52 -41.92 -21.56
N LEU A 118 -64.59 -42.39 -20.73
CA LEU A 118 -64.88 -43.23 -19.57
C LEU A 118 -65.12 -42.41 -18.31
N ALA A 119 -65.05 -41.08 -18.32
CA ALA A 119 -65.25 -40.24 -17.13
C ALA A 119 -66.73 -39.89 -16.84
N GLY A 120 -67.62 -39.97 -17.85
CA GLY A 120 -69.03 -39.59 -17.73
C GLY A 120 -69.90 -40.55 -16.89
N ALA A 121 -71.09 -40.10 -16.48
CA ALA A 121 -72.04 -40.92 -15.71
C ALA A 121 -72.56 -42.15 -16.50
N ALA A 122 -72.55 -42.09 -17.84
CA ALA A 122 -72.97 -43.20 -18.71
C ALA A 122 -71.98 -44.39 -18.73
N ALA A 123 -70.74 -44.20 -18.26
CA ALA A 123 -69.69 -45.23 -18.29
C ALA A 123 -69.47 -45.95 -16.95
N VAL A 124 -70.39 -45.79 -15.97
CA VAL A 124 -70.26 -46.40 -14.63
C VAL A 124 -70.10 -47.92 -14.70
N GLU A 125 -70.90 -48.59 -15.52
CA GLU A 125 -70.86 -50.06 -15.67
C GLU A 125 -69.53 -50.50 -16.31
N ARG A 126 -69.09 -49.84 -17.39
CA ARG A 126 -67.79 -50.09 -18.03
C ARG A 126 -66.64 -49.91 -17.03
N ARG A 127 -66.61 -48.80 -16.28
CA ARG A 127 -65.59 -48.54 -15.25
C ARG A 127 -65.55 -49.60 -14.15
N SER A 128 -66.69 -50.19 -13.78
CA SER A 128 -66.74 -51.21 -12.72
C SER A 128 -65.97 -52.50 -13.09
N GLN A 129 -65.79 -52.75 -14.39
CA GLN A 129 -65.08 -53.90 -14.93
C GLN A 129 -63.56 -53.67 -15.06
N LEU A 130 -63.08 -52.45 -14.78
CA LEU A 130 -61.69 -52.06 -14.94
C LEU A 130 -60.92 -52.10 -13.62
N ASP A 131 -59.64 -52.46 -13.71
CA ASP A 131 -58.62 -52.27 -12.69
C ASP A 131 -57.81 -51.02 -13.03
N LEU A 132 -58.03 -49.97 -12.25
CA LEU A 132 -57.38 -48.67 -12.41
C LEU A 132 -56.10 -48.57 -11.57
N LEU A 133 -55.86 -49.53 -10.68
CA LEU A 133 -54.75 -49.51 -9.73
C LEU A 133 -53.53 -50.22 -10.27
N SER A 134 -53.70 -51.22 -11.14
CA SER A 134 -52.62 -51.95 -11.78
C SER A 134 -52.47 -51.58 -13.26
N GLN A 135 -51.23 -51.48 -13.72
CA GLN A 135 -50.89 -51.30 -15.13
C GLN A 135 -50.20 -52.58 -15.61
N ASN A 136 -50.99 -53.53 -16.12
CA ASN A 136 -50.51 -54.88 -16.48
C ASN A 136 -49.93 -54.93 -17.90
N TYR A 137 -49.23 -53.88 -18.29
CA TYR A 137 -48.48 -53.77 -19.55
C TYR A 137 -47.31 -52.81 -19.35
N ARG A 138 -46.36 -52.86 -20.29
CA ARG A 138 -45.19 -51.99 -20.32
C ARG A 138 -45.09 -51.32 -21.69
N VAL A 139 -44.54 -50.12 -21.72
CA VAL A 139 -44.35 -49.33 -22.95
C VAL A 139 -42.88 -48.96 -23.07
N VAL A 140 -42.29 -49.16 -24.24
CA VAL A 140 -40.93 -48.78 -24.59
C VAL A 140 -40.98 -47.87 -25.81
N LEU A 141 -40.35 -46.71 -25.70
CA LEU A 141 -40.22 -45.74 -26.79
C LEU A 141 -38.78 -45.77 -27.29
N SER A 142 -38.59 -46.02 -28.59
CA SER A 142 -37.29 -45.99 -29.25
C SER A 142 -37.27 -44.79 -30.20
N PHE A 143 -36.31 -43.89 -30.01
CA PHE A 143 -36.13 -42.70 -30.85
C PHE A 143 -34.65 -42.29 -30.91
N ARG A 144 -34.29 -41.51 -31.94
CA ARG A 144 -32.95 -40.95 -32.08
C ARG A 144 -32.70 -39.77 -31.13
N GLU A 145 -31.48 -39.65 -30.62
CA GLU A 145 -31.10 -38.63 -29.62
C GLU A 145 -31.30 -37.19 -30.11
N ASP A 146 -31.22 -36.93 -31.41
CA ASP A 146 -31.46 -35.61 -32.00
C ASP A 146 -32.87 -35.06 -31.74
N TYR A 147 -33.84 -35.94 -31.44
CA TYR A 147 -35.23 -35.57 -31.10
C TYR A 147 -35.49 -35.44 -29.60
N LEU A 148 -34.46 -35.54 -28.75
CA LEU A 148 -34.59 -35.31 -27.30
C LEU A 148 -35.29 -33.98 -26.95
N PRO A 149 -35.01 -32.84 -27.64
CA PRO A 149 -35.72 -31.59 -27.39
C PRO A 149 -37.22 -31.67 -27.71
N ASP A 150 -37.59 -32.35 -28.80
CA ASP A 150 -38.99 -32.53 -29.21
C ASP A 150 -39.74 -33.44 -28.22
N VAL A 151 -39.11 -34.54 -27.79
CA VAL A 151 -39.65 -35.40 -26.74
C VAL A 151 -39.83 -34.64 -25.42
N LYS A 152 -38.90 -33.74 -25.08
CA LYS A 152 -39.00 -32.90 -23.87
C LYS A 152 -40.22 -31.96 -23.91
N SER A 153 -40.67 -31.53 -25.09
CA SER A 153 -41.93 -30.76 -25.20
C SER A 153 -43.16 -31.54 -24.72
N TRP A 154 -43.07 -32.87 -24.70
CA TRP A 154 -44.11 -33.79 -24.22
C TRP A 154 -44.13 -33.97 -22.69
N GLU A 155 -43.17 -33.39 -21.96
CA GLU A 155 -43.01 -33.53 -20.50
C GLU A 155 -44.28 -33.20 -19.70
N LYS A 156 -45.04 -32.18 -20.12
CA LYS A 156 -46.29 -31.81 -19.43
C LYS A 156 -47.35 -32.91 -19.51
N LYS A 157 -47.34 -33.70 -20.59
CA LYS A 157 -48.30 -34.77 -20.83
C LYS A 157 -47.81 -36.10 -20.28
N VAL A 158 -46.50 -36.34 -20.19
CA VAL A 158 -45.92 -37.61 -19.70
C VAL A 158 -44.83 -37.35 -18.64
N PRO A 159 -45.21 -36.84 -17.45
CA PRO A 159 -44.24 -36.50 -16.41
C PRO A 159 -43.47 -37.71 -15.86
N SER A 160 -44.06 -38.92 -15.85
CA SER A 160 -43.41 -40.13 -15.34
C SER A 160 -42.14 -40.51 -16.12
N LEU A 161 -42.11 -40.22 -17.43
CA LEU A 161 -40.95 -40.46 -18.28
C LEU A 161 -39.93 -39.31 -18.23
N LEU A 162 -40.37 -38.06 -18.03
CA LEU A 162 -39.57 -36.88 -18.38
C LEU A 162 -39.25 -35.91 -17.22
N ARG A 163 -39.99 -35.92 -16.09
CA ARG A 163 -39.74 -35.00 -14.96
C ARG A 163 -38.57 -35.39 -14.07
N ASN A 164 -38.30 -36.68 -13.95
CA ASN A 164 -37.13 -37.18 -13.24
C ASN A 164 -36.05 -37.39 -14.30
N ASN A 165 -34.95 -36.62 -14.26
CA ASN A 165 -33.81 -36.61 -15.20
C ASN A 165 -33.18 -38.01 -15.47
N TYR A 166 -33.91 -38.93 -16.09
CA TYR A 166 -33.50 -40.32 -16.37
C TYR A 166 -33.01 -40.53 -17.79
N LEU A 167 -32.99 -39.50 -18.64
CA LEU A 167 -32.24 -39.52 -19.90
C LEU A 167 -30.74 -39.31 -19.62
N ARG A 168 -30.20 -40.11 -18.68
CA ARG A 168 -28.80 -40.11 -18.31
C ARG A 168 -28.11 -41.18 -19.13
N LEU A 169 -27.19 -40.75 -20.00
CA LEU A 169 -26.30 -41.69 -20.67
C LEU A 169 -25.46 -42.37 -19.59
N GLU A 170 -25.57 -43.70 -19.50
CA GLU A 170 -24.72 -44.49 -18.63
C GLU A 170 -23.25 -44.28 -19.01
N PRO A 171 -22.34 -44.24 -18.04
CA PRO A 171 -20.93 -44.06 -18.32
C PRO A 171 -20.39 -45.14 -19.27
N LEU A 172 -19.57 -44.72 -20.24
CA LEU A 172 -19.00 -45.62 -21.23
C LEU A 172 -17.72 -46.26 -20.70
N THR A 173 -17.50 -47.53 -21.06
CA THR A 173 -16.15 -48.10 -20.98
C THR A 173 -15.23 -47.39 -21.99
N ARG A 174 -13.92 -47.39 -21.74
CA ARG A 174 -12.94 -46.84 -22.68
C ARG A 174 -13.13 -47.36 -24.11
N GLN A 175 -13.29 -48.67 -24.29
CA GLN A 175 -13.48 -49.25 -25.62
C GLN A 175 -14.80 -48.80 -26.27
N SER A 176 -15.91 -48.80 -25.52
CA SER A 176 -17.19 -48.33 -26.04
C SER A 176 -17.15 -46.84 -26.44
N ALA A 177 -16.39 -46.02 -25.69
CA ALA A 177 -16.18 -44.62 -26.01
C ALA A 177 -15.37 -44.44 -27.31
N ILE A 178 -14.29 -45.23 -27.50
CA ILE A 178 -13.50 -45.22 -28.74
C ILE A 178 -14.39 -45.60 -29.92
N ASP A 179 -15.12 -46.71 -29.83
CA ASP A 179 -15.98 -47.18 -30.90
C ASP A 179 -17.08 -46.17 -31.26
N ALA A 180 -17.57 -45.41 -30.28
CA ALA A 180 -18.56 -44.35 -30.49
C ALA A 180 -17.96 -43.16 -31.24
N VAL A 181 -16.78 -42.68 -30.83
CA VAL A 181 -16.07 -41.57 -31.47
C VAL A 181 -15.63 -41.93 -32.88
N GLU A 182 -15.11 -43.14 -33.10
CA GLU A 182 -14.69 -43.60 -34.43
C GLU A 182 -15.87 -43.72 -35.39
N ARG A 183 -16.99 -44.30 -34.95
CA ARG A 183 -18.18 -44.45 -35.80
C ARG A 183 -18.82 -43.11 -36.14
N ALA A 184 -19.04 -42.26 -35.14
CA ALA A 184 -19.66 -40.95 -35.36
C ALA A 184 -18.74 -39.98 -36.11
N GLY A 185 -17.43 -40.07 -35.86
CA GLY A 185 -16.41 -39.17 -36.39
C GLY A 185 -15.72 -39.66 -37.67
N ALA A 186 -16.12 -40.79 -38.26
CA ALA A 186 -15.40 -41.44 -39.37
C ALA A 186 -15.06 -40.51 -40.57
N ALA A 187 -15.90 -39.50 -40.84
CA ALA A 187 -15.67 -38.53 -41.92
C ALA A 187 -14.67 -37.42 -41.55
N VAL A 188 -14.54 -37.10 -40.27
CA VAL A 188 -13.85 -35.91 -39.75
C VAL A 188 -12.62 -36.22 -38.90
N LEU A 189 -12.47 -37.43 -38.37
CA LEU A 189 -11.30 -37.88 -37.62
C LEU A 189 -10.21 -38.47 -38.54
N GLU A 190 -8.95 -38.26 -38.16
CA GLU A 190 -7.84 -39.08 -38.66
C GLU A 190 -7.80 -40.45 -37.96
N ALA A 191 -7.30 -41.47 -38.66
CA ALA A 191 -7.23 -42.83 -38.14
C ALA A 191 -6.34 -42.90 -36.89
N GLY A 192 -6.82 -43.55 -35.83
CA GLY A 192 -6.08 -43.72 -34.58
C GLY A 192 -6.11 -42.53 -33.61
N VAL A 193 -6.87 -41.47 -33.90
CA VAL A 193 -6.99 -40.30 -33.01
C VAL A 193 -8.03 -40.51 -31.88
N ALA A 194 -9.06 -41.34 -32.10
CA ALA A 194 -10.12 -41.58 -31.13
C ALA A 194 -9.62 -42.01 -29.73
N PRO A 195 -8.63 -42.91 -29.58
CA PRO A 195 -8.03 -43.21 -28.28
C PRO A 195 -7.47 -41.98 -27.57
N SER A 196 -6.78 -41.08 -28.28
CA SER A 196 -6.22 -39.86 -27.66
C SER A 196 -7.31 -38.92 -27.15
N ILE A 197 -8.45 -38.84 -27.84
CA ILE A 197 -9.61 -38.05 -27.38
C ILE A 197 -10.21 -38.67 -26.11
N VAL A 198 -10.42 -39.99 -26.11
CA VAL A 198 -11.02 -40.70 -24.98
C VAL A 198 -10.11 -40.68 -23.76
N ASP A 199 -8.81 -40.89 -23.95
CA ASP A 199 -7.80 -40.87 -22.88
C ASP A 199 -7.69 -39.48 -22.25
N PHE A 200 -7.73 -38.42 -23.07
CA PHE A 200 -7.78 -37.04 -22.57
C PHE A 200 -9.03 -36.79 -21.69
N VAL A 201 -10.21 -37.21 -22.16
CA VAL A 201 -11.47 -37.05 -21.42
C VAL A 201 -11.46 -37.89 -20.13
N GLY A 202 -10.88 -39.09 -20.17
CA GLY A 202 -10.76 -40.02 -19.05
C GLY A 202 -9.63 -39.72 -18.06
N LYS A 203 -8.77 -38.72 -18.34
CA LYS A 203 -7.52 -38.47 -17.59
C LYS A 203 -6.63 -39.72 -17.49
N LEU A 204 -6.51 -40.45 -18.59
CA LEU A 204 -5.62 -41.60 -18.68
C LEU A 204 -4.28 -41.10 -19.21
N ASP A 205 -3.27 -41.13 -18.33
CA ASP A 205 -1.91 -40.80 -18.71
C ASP A 205 -1.28 -41.98 -19.47
N PRO A 206 -0.27 -41.74 -20.33
CA PRO A 206 0.44 -42.81 -21.02
C PRO A 206 1.06 -43.85 -20.07
N ASP A 207 1.34 -43.43 -18.83
CA ASP A 207 1.96 -44.26 -17.77
C ASP A 207 0.92 -44.95 -16.87
N THR A 208 -0.38 -44.77 -17.10
CA THR A 208 -1.44 -45.41 -16.30
C THR A 208 -1.41 -46.93 -16.46
N GLU A 209 -1.57 -47.67 -15.36
CA GLU A 209 -1.54 -49.13 -15.41
C GLU A 209 -2.64 -49.69 -16.32
N PRO A 210 -2.37 -50.75 -17.13
CA PRO A 210 -3.35 -51.32 -18.06
C PRO A 210 -4.68 -51.74 -17.38
N THR A 211 -4.62 -52.17 -16.13
CA THR A 211 -5.79 -52.54 -15.33
C THR A 211 -6.65 -51.35 -14.91
N GLU A 212 -6.08 -50.15 -14.77
CA GLU A 212 -6.82 -48.91 -14.54
C GLU A 212 -7.44 -48.38 -15.83
N VAL A 213 -6.73 -48.50 -16.95
CA VAL A 213 -7.22 -48.12 -18.29
C VAL A 213 -8.49 -48.89 -18.68
N ASP A 214 -8.54 -50.20 -18.40
CA ASP A 214 -9.72 -51.04 -18.66
C ASP A 214 -10.90 -50.75 -17.72
N ARG A 215 -10.63 -50.20 -16.54
CA ARG A 215 -11.66 -49.77 -15.57
C ARG A 215 -12.08 -48.31 -15.75
N ALA A 216 -11.48 -47.61 -16.70
CA ALA A 216 -11.74 -46.20 -16.93
C ALA A 216 -13.20 -45.99 -17.34
N VAL A 217 -13.83 -45.05 -16.65
CA VAL A 217 -15.23 -44.68 -16.85
C VAL A 217 -15.27 -43.34 -17.57
N ILE A 218 -15.84 -43.31 -18.77
CA ILE A 218 -15.88 -42.13 -19.63
C ILE A 218 -17.29 -41.53 -19.60
N GLU A 219 -17.40 -40.29 -19.11
CA GLU A 219 -18.67 -39.57 -19.07
C GLU A 219 -19.11 -39.16 -20.49
N PRO A 220 -20.25 -39.65 -21.01
CA PRO A 220 -20.66 -39.43 -22.41
C PRO A 220 -20.93 -37.96 -22.72
N ALA A 221 -21.47 -37.22 -21.75
CA ALA A 221 -21.74 -35.80 -21.89
C ALA A 221 -20.45 -34.98 -22.10
N LEU A 222 -19.38 -35.34 -21.39
CA LEU A 222 -18.09 -34.67 -21.53
C LEU A 222 -17.39 -35.05 -22.84
N LEU A 223 -17.47 -36.34 -23.22
CA LEU A 223 -16.94 -36.82 -24.50
C LEU A 223 -17.62 -36.12 -25.68
N SER A 224 -18.95 -36.01 -25.64
CA SER A 224 -19.76 -35.31 -26.64
C SER A 224 -19.39 -33.82 -26.72
N LEU A 225 -19.29 -33.14 -25.56
CA LEU A 225 -18.87 -31.74 -25.50
C LEU A 225 -17.49 -31.54 -26.15
N PHE A 226 -16.53 -32.39 -25.77
CA PHE A 226 -15.16 -32.29 -26.27
C PHE A 226 -15.08 -32.53 -27.78
N CYS A 227 -15.77 -33.56 -28.28
CA CYS A 227 -15.87 -33.85 -29.71
C CYS A 227 -16.55 -32.71 -30.48
N CYS A 228 -17.63 -32.14 -29.95
CA CYS A 228 -18.33 -31.01 -30.54
C CYS A 228 -17.39 -29.79 -30.67
N ARG A 229 -16.64 -29.47 -29.62
CA ARG A 229 -15.69 -28.34 -29.63
C ARG A 229 -14.50 -28.58 -30.55
N LEU A 230 -13.97 -29.81 -30.63
CA LEU A 230 -12.96 -30.16 -31.63
C LEU A 230 -13.50 -30.00 -33.05
N ASN A 231 -14.74 -30.44 -33.31
CA ASN A 231 -15.39 -30.30 -34.61
C ASN A 231 -15.63 -28.83 -35.00
N LEU A 232 -15.88 -27.93 -34.03
CA LEU A 232 -15.96 -26.49 -34.30
C LEU A 232 -14.57 -25.87 -34.58
N ARG A 233 -13.51 -26.35 -33.91
CA ARG A 233 -12.15 -25.81 -34.05
C ARG A 233 -11.40 -26.28 -35.29
N ARG A 234 -11.67 -27.50 -35.78
CA ARG A 234 -10.98 -28.05 -36.96
C ARG A 234 -11.22 -27.20 -38.22
N GLY A 235 -12.29 -26.41 -38.26
CA GLY A 235 -12.73 -25.72 -39.47
C GLY A 235 -12.96 -26.74 -40.59
N ASP A 236 -12.20 -26.58 -41.69
CA ASP A 236 -12.26 -27.50 -42.84
C ASP A 236 -11.27 -28.69 -42.73
N GLN A 237 -10.38 -28.71 -41.74
CA GLN A 237 -9.39 -29.78 -41.56
C GLN A 237 -9.99 -31.00 -40.85
N ARG A 238 -9.30 -32.15 -40.92
CA ARG A 238 -9.62 -33.30 -40.08
C ARG A 238 -9.08 -33.10 -38.67
N ILE A 239 -9.70 -33.76 -37.69
CA ILE A 239 -9.22 -33.79 -36.30
C ILE A 239 -8.04 -34.75 -36.24
N ASP A 240 -6.84 -34.19 -36.15
CA ASP A 240 -5.58 -34.91 -35.96
C ASP A 240 -5.15 -34.93 -34.48
N ARG A 241 -4.07 -35.64 -34.17
CA ARG A 241 -3.56 -35.76 -32.80
C ARG A 241 -3.02 -34.42 -32.28
N ASP A 242 -2.40 -33.61 -33.14
CA ASP A 242 -1.82 -32.33 -32.77
C ASP A 242 -2.90 -31.33 -32.34
N LEU A 243 -4.03 -31.28 -33.04
CA LEU A 243 -5.19 -30.47 -32.68
C LEU A 243 -5.74 -30.88 -31.31
N VAL A 244 -5.85 -32.19 -31.03
CA VAL A 244 -6.31 -32.69 -29.72
C VAL A 244 -5.38 -32.26 -28.60
N MET A 245 -4.07 -32.40 -28.77
CA MET A 245 -3.08 -32.04 -27.73
C MET A 245 -2.97 -30.53 -27.53
N THR A 246 -2.96 -29.75 -28.61
CA THR A 246 -2.85 -28.28 -28.55
C THR A 246 -4.14 -27.63 -28.06
N SER A 247 -5.29 -28.23 -28.40
CA SER A 247 -6.60 -27.67 -28.06
C SER A 247 -7.14 -28.15 -26.72
N GLY A 248 -6.78 -29.35 -26.25
CA GLY A 248 -7.48 -30.03 -25.16
C GLY A 248 -7.66 -29.19 -23.90
N GLU A 249 -6.57 -28.63 -23.38
CA GLU A 249 -6.64 -27.77 -22.18
C GLU A 249 -7.37 -26.44 -22.44
N ASN A 250 -7.13 -25.83 -23.61
CA ASN A 250 -7.76 -24.58 -24.01
C ASN A 250 -9.25 -24.74 -24.33
N ILE A 251 -9.73 -25.93 -24.70
CA ILE A 251 -11.16 -26.19 -24.99
C ILE A 251 -11.96 -26.04 -23.71
N LEU A 252 -11.52 -26.70 -22.63
CA LEU A 252 -12.27 -26.69 -21.37
C LEU A 252 -12.18 -25.33 -20.67
N ASP A 253 -11.04 -24.64 -20.75
CA ASP A 253 -10.89 -23.27 -20.25
C ASP A 253 -11.83 -22.29 -20.97
N GLN A 254 -11.82 -22.32 -22.30
CA GLN A 254 -12.69 -21.47 -23.10
C GLN A 254 -14.16 -21.82 -22.90
N PHE A 255 -14.52 -23.10 -22.85
CA PHE A 255 -15.88 -23.55 -22.54
C PHE A 255 -16.37 -22.97 -21.22
N TYR A 256 -15.56 -23.09 -20.16
CA TYR A 256 -15.90 -22.53 -18.85
C TYR A 256 -16.12 -21.01 -18.91
N ARG A 257 -15.18 -20.26 -19.52
CA ARG A 257 -15.27 -18.80 -19.63
C ARG A 257 -16.46 -18.35 -20.48
N GLU A 258 -16.71 -18.99 -21.63
CA GLU A 258 -17.81 -18.68 -22.55
C GLU A 258 -19.18 -18.92 -21.90
N THR A 259 -19.34 -20.04 -21.19
CA THR A 259 -20.58 -20.35 -20.47
C THR A 259 -20.89 -19.29 -19.42
N LEU A 260 -19.89 -18.78 -18.69
CA LEU A 260 -20.09 -17.75 -17.67
C LEU A 260 -20.48 -16.37 -18.24
N VAL A 261 -20.12 -16.07 -19.49
CA VAL A 261 -20.47 -14.80 -20.14
C VAL A 261 -21.71 -14.88 -21.03
N ALA A 262 -22.30 -16.06 -21.19
CA ALA A 262 -23.51 -16.26 -21.98
C ALA A 262 -24.70 -15.45 -21.41
N GLU A 263 -25.57 -14.91 -22.25
CA GLU A 263 -26.65 -13.99 -21.82
C GLU A 263 -27.64 -14.58 -20.81
N ASP A 264 -27.81 -15.89 -20.80
CA ASP A 264 -28.68 -16.62 -19.88
C ASP A 264 -28.02 -16.97 -18.54
N VAL A 265 -26.70 -16.80 -18.45
CA VAL A 265 -25.89 -17.06 -17.26
C VAL A 265 -25.35 -15.76 -16.64
N LYS A 266 -24.94 -14.81 -17.49
CA LYS A 266 -24.35 -13.52 -17.14
C LYS A 266 -25.34 -12.63 -16.38
N GLY A 267 -24.84 -11.99 -15.34
CA GLY A 267 -25.60 -11.05 -14.52
C GLY A 267 -25.55 -11.43 -13.04
N PRO A 268 -26.18 -10.64 -12.16
CA PRO A 268 -26.30 -10.99 -10.75
C PRO A 268 -27.35 -12.10 -10.56
N PRO A 269 -27.09 -13.10 -9.69
CA PRO A 269 -25.87 -13.30 -8.90
C PRO A 269 -24.69 -13.84 -9.72
N ASP A 270 -23.47 -13.52 -9.25
CA ASP A 270 -22.22 -13.90 -9.90
C ASP A 270 -21.97 -15.42 -9.81
N VAL A 271 -22.42 -16.11 -10.87
CA VAL A 271 -22.30 -17.55 -11.05
C VAL A 271 -20.84 -18.01 -10.94
N ALA A 272 -19.89 -17.26 -11.50
CA ALA A 272 -18.48 -17.63 -11.49
C ALA A 272 -17.96 -17.70 -10.05
N ARG A 273 -18.27 -16.68 -9.25
CA ARG A 273 -17.89 -16.64 -7.83
C ARG A 273 -18.53 -17.78 -7.04
N PHE A 274 -19.78 -18.16 -7.33
CA PHE A 274 -20.42 -19.31 -6.69
C PHE A 274 -19.67 -20.62 -7.01
N ILE A 275 -19.43 -20.90 -8.29
CA ILE A 275 -18.75 -22.13 -8.73
C ILE A 275 -17.34 -22.21 -8.14
N GLU A 276 -16.56 -21.13 -8.26
CA GLU A 276 -15.16 -21.06 -7.81
C GLU A 276 -14.99 -21.19 -6.29
N SER A 277 -15.99 -20.78 -5.52
CA SER A 277 -15.89 -20.72 -4.05
C SER A 277 -16.54 -21.90 -3.35
N TYR A 278 -17.61 -22.47 -3.92
CA TYR A 278 -18.45 -23.46 -3.25
C TYR A 278 -18.46 -24.82 -3.93
N LEU A 279 -18.27 -24.89 -5.25
CA LEU A 279 -18.26 -26.16 -6.00
C LEU A 279 -16.86 -26.73 -6.20
N VAL A 280 -15.83 -26.02 -5.75
CA VAL A 280 -14.45 -26.51 -5.72
C VAL A 280 -13.86 -26.26 -4.34
N GLN A 281 -13.46 -27.34 -3.66
CA GLN A 281 -12.82 -27.26 -2.34
C GLN A 281 -11.31 -27.41 -2.49
N GLY A 282 -10.58 -26.36 -2.10
CA GLY A 282 -9.14 -26.28 -2.32
C GLY A 282 -8.80 -26.29 -3.82
N ASP A 283 -7.86 -27.15 -4.20
CA ASP A 283 -7.36 -27.26 -5.58
C ASP A 283 -7.62 -28.64 -6.21
N ARG A 284 -8.28 -29.54 -5.47
CA ARG A 284 -8.30 -30.98 -5.82
C ARG A 284 -9.68 -31.60 -5.92
N PHE A 285 -10.68 -31.07 -5.23
CA PHE A 285 -11.94 -31.80 -5.06
C PHE A 285 -13.13 -31.02 -5.59
N ARG A 286 -13.97 -31.73 -6.35
CA ARG A 286 -15.32 -31.29 -6.70
C ARG A 286 -16.19 -31.28 -5.45
N GLY A 287 -16.77 -30.12 -5.16
CA GLY A 287 -17.69 -29.90 -4.06
C GLY A 287 -19.14 -30.17 -4.42
N LEU A 288 -19.95 -30.45 -3.40
CA LEU A 288 -21.38 -30.68 -3.48
C LEU A 288 -22.13 -29.62 -2.67
N PHE A 289 -22.98 -28.81 -3.31
CA PHE A 289 -23.71 -27.74 -2.65
C PHE A 289 -25.24 -27.96 -2.70
N PRO A 290 -25.99 -27.84 -1.60
CA PRO A 290 -27.44 -28.06 -1.63
C PRO A 290 -28.19 -27.15 -2.60
N LYS A 291 -29.01 -27.72 -3.50
CA LYS A 291 -29.77 -26.94 -4.51
C LYS A 291 -30.69 -25.91 -3.88
N ALA A 292 -31.39 -26.30 -2.81
CA ALA A 292 -32.33 -25.44 -2.11
C ALA A 292 -31.64 -24.21 -1.50
N GLU A 293 -30.43 -24.40 -0.96
CA GLU A 293 -29.63 -23.32 -0.35
C GLU A 293 -29.06 -22.38 -1.41
N ALA A 294 -28.60 -22.92 -2.55
CA ALA A 294 -28.07 -22.10 -3.65
C ALA A 294 -29.11 -21.09 -4.19
N LEU A 295 -30.36 -21.52 -4.29
CA LEU A 295 -31.47 -20.68 -4.73
C LEU A 295 -31.94 -19.72 -3.63
N LYS A 296 -31.97 -20.18 -2.37
CA LYS A 296 -32.42 -19.38 -1.22
C LYS A 296 -31.46 -18.23 -0.89
N GLU A 297 -30.16 -18.49 -0.87
CA GLU A 297 -29.11 -17.50 -0.58
C GLU A 297 -28.77 -16.64 -1.82
N ASN A 298 -29.52 -16.80 -2.92
CA ASN A 298 -29.34 -16.07 -4.16
C ASN A 298 -27.91 -16.21 -4.73
N PHE A 299 -27.33 -17.41 -4.66
CA PHE A 299 -26.09 -17.73 -5.37
C PHE A 299 -26.35 -18.04 -6.84
N LEU A 300 -27.52 -18.59 -7.15
CA LEU A 300 -28.02 -18.87 -8.49
C LEU A 300 -29.51 -18.52 -8.57
N THR A 301 -29.95 -18.04 -9.72
CA THR A 301 -31.39 -18.01 -10.06
C THR A 301 -31.82 -19.34 -10.67
N THR A 302 -33.13 -19.65 -10.63
CA THR A 302 -33.68 -20.85 -11.29
C THR A 302 -33.35 -20.86 -12.79
N LYS A 303 -33.47 -19.71 -13.46
CA LYS A 303 -33.13 -19.56 -14.90
C LYS A 303 -31.67 -19.88 -15.19
N GLN A 304 -30.73 -19.38 -14.37
CA GLN A 304 -29.31 -19.67 -14.53
C GLN A 304 -29.02 -21.15 -14.26
N LEU A 305 -29.62 -21.73 -13.22
CA LEU A 305 -29.44 -23.15 -12.91
C LEU A 305 -29.97 -24.06 -14.02
N ASP A 306 -31.13 -23.75 -14.60
CA ASP A 306 -31.71 -24.49 -15.72
C ASP A 306 -30.83 -24.37 -16.98
N ALA A 307 -30.26 -23.19 -17.23
CA ALA A 307 -29.32 -22.99 -18.34
C ALA A 307 -28.02 -23.79 -18.16
N LEU A 308 -27.48 -23.83 -16.94
CA LEU A 308 -26.22 -24.50 -16.60
C LEU A 308 -26.34 -26.04 -16.53
N THR A 309 -27.51 -26.55 -16.19
CA THR A 309 -27.80 -27.99 -16.08
C THR A 309 -28.46 -28.55 -17.33
N GLY A 310 -29.12 -27.70 -18.11
CA GLY A 310 -29.80 -28.06 -19.35
C GLY A 310 -28.85 -28.29 -20.52
N ASP A 311 -29.44 -28.64 -21.65
CA ASP A 311 -28.74 -29.11 -22.86
C ASP A 311 -27.81 -28.07 -23.48
N LYS A 312 -28.01 -26.80 -23.15
CA LYS A 312 -27.28 -25.69 -23.76
C LYS A 312 -25.85 -25.57 -23.26
N HIS A 313 -25.65 -25.58 -21.94
CA HIS A 313 -24.32 -25.37 -21.35
C HIS A 313 -23.77 -26.61 -20.67
N ARG A 314 -24.59 -27.42 -20.00
CA ARG A 314 -24.16 -28.66 -19.30
C ARG A 314 -22.89 -28.51 -18.44
N LEU A 315 -22.73 -27.37 -17.77
CA LEU A 315 -21.57 -27.11 -16.90
C LEU A 315 -21.77 -27.73 -15.50
N LEU A 316 -23.02 -27.74 -15.04
CA LEU A 316 -23.42 -28.24 -13.73
C LEU A 316 -24.33 -29.45 -13.86
N ARG A 317 -24.39 -30.27 -12.82
CA ARG A 317 -25.39 -31.33 -12.67
C ARG A 317 -26.00 -31.32 -11.29
N VAL A 318 -27.23 -31.80 -11.20
CA VAL A 318 -27.95 -31.98 -9.93
C VAL A 318 -27.99 -33.47 -9.61
N VAL A 319 -27.42 -33.85 -8.47
CA VAL A 319 -27.35 -35.22 -7.97
C VAL A 319 -28.14 -35.34 -6.67
N GLU A 320 -28.81 -36.47 -6.49
CA GLU A 320 -29.44 -36.80 -5.22
C GLU A 320 -28.42 -37.51 -4.33
N TYR A 321 -28.17 -36.94 -3.14
CA TYR A 321 -27.29 -37.55 -2.14
C TYR A 321 -27.99 -37.53 -0.79
N ALA A 322 -28.21 -38.71 -0.22
CA ALA A 322 -28.91 -38.90 1.06
C ALA A 322 -30.27 -38.17 1.13
N GLY A 323 -31.08 -38.27 0.08
CA GLY A 323 -32.42 -37.65 0.00
C GLY A 323 -32.42 -36.14 -0.22
N THR A 324 -31.27 -35.53 -0.51
CA THR A 324 -31.16 -34.09 -0.82
C THR A 324 -30.56 -33.87 -2.20
N PHE A 325 -31.19 -33.01 -3.00
CA PHE A 325 -30.63 -32.56 -4.28
C PHE A 325 -29.48 -31.59 -4.07
N ARG A 326 -28.31 -31.93 -4.64
CA ARG A 326 -27.07 -31.14 -4.58
C ARG A 326 -26.58 -30.80 -5.98
N ILE A 327 -25.95 -29.65 -6.11
CA ILE A 327 -25.34 -29.13 -7.33
C ILE A 327 -23.84 -29.44 -7.26
N GLU A 328 -23.28 -29.92 -8.37
CA GLU A 328 -21.84 -30.08 -8.56
C GLU A 328 -21.43 -29.81 -10.01
N LEU A 329 -20.13 -29.69 -10.27
CA LEU A 329 -19.59 -29.66 -11.63
C LEU A 329 -19.90 -30.97 -12.37
N ILE A 330 -20.14 -30.90 -13.68
CA ILE A 330 -20.45 -32.09 -14.46
C ILE A 330 -19.33 -33.16 -14.38
N HIS A 331 -18.06 -32.72 -14.31
CA HIS A 331 -16.91 -33.61 -14.27
C HIS A 331 -15.67 -33.00 -13.58
N ASP A 332 -14.78 -33.86 -13.07
CA ASP A 332 -13.57 -33.48 -12.34
C ASP A 332 -12.45 -32.90 -13.24
N CYS A 333 -12.59 -33.00 -14.56
CA CYS A 333 -11.69 -32.32 -15.51
C CYS A 333 -11.83 -30.79 -15.46
N LEU A 334 -12.96 -30.28 -14.98
CA LEU A 334 -13.20 -28.85 -14.85
C LEU A 334 -12.61 -28.26 -13.57
N VAL A 335 -12.26 -29.09 -12.57
CA VAL A 335 -11.73 -28.61 -11.29
C VAL A 335 -10.44 -27.79 -11.47
N PRO A 336 -9.39 -28.26 -12.19
CA PRO A 336 -8.20 -27.47 -12.43
C PRO A 336 -8.48 -26.17 -13.19
N ILE A 337 -9.45 -26.19 -14.11
CA ILE A 337 -9.86 -25.01 -14.90
C ILE A 337 -10.49 -23.95 -14.01
N VAL A 338 -11.45 -24.35 -13.17
CA VAL A 338 -12.10 -23.45 -12.20
C VAL A 338 -11.07 -22.88 -11.22
N CYS A 339 -10.11 -23.69 -10.76
CA CYS A 339 -9.00 -23.20 -9.93
C CYS A 339 -8.15 -22.13 -10.64
N ARG A 340 -7.73 -22.38 -11.89
CA ARG A 340 -6.97 -21.40 -12.69
C ARG A 340 -7.76 -20.11 -12.88
N ALA A 341 -9.04 -20.21 -13.26
CA ALA A 341 -9.90 -19.04 -13.44
C ALA A 341 -10.08 -18.23 -12.14
N ARG A 342 -10.25 -18.91 -11.00
CA ARG A 342 -10.31 -18.28 -9.67
C ARG A 342 -9.02 -17.53 -9.33
N ASP A 343 -7.87 -18.13 -9.61
CA ASP A 343 -6.57 -17.58 -9.27
C ASP A 343 -6.22 -16.40 -10.19
N ASP A 344 -6.52 -16.50 -11.49
CA ASP A 344 -6.46 -15.38 -12.46
C ASP A 344 -7.28 -14.20 -11.97
N ARG A 345 -8.55 -14.42 -11.60
CA ARG A 345 -9.44 -13.36 -11.11
C ARG A 345 -8.90 -12.70 -9.85
N LYS A 346 -8.46 -13.49 -8.86
CA LYS A 346 -7.83 -12.96 -7.63
C LYS A 346 -6.56 -12.17 -7.92
N HIS A 347 -5.78 -12.59 -8.91
CA HIS A 347 -4.59 -11.88 -9.35
C HIS A 347 -4.96 -10.52 -9.97
N LEU A 348 -5.95 -10.48 -10.86
CA LEU A 348 -6.48 -9.22 -11.41
C LEU A 348 -7.03 -8.30 -10.32
N GLU A 349 -7.82 -8.82 -9.38
CA GLU A 349 -8.37 -8.04 -8.25
C GLU A 349 -7.25 -7.41 -7.42
N LYS A 350 -6.18 -8.18 -7.12
CA LYS A 350 -4.99 -7.66 -6.43
C LYS A 350 -4.28 -6.59 -7.24
N GLN A 351 -4.12 -6.77 -8.55
CA GLN A 351 -3.51 -5.76 -9.42
C GLN A 351 -4.30 -4.45 -9.41
N VAL A 352 -5.62 -4.51 -9.56
CA VAL A 352 -6.50 -3.33 -9.49
C VAL A 352 -6.41 -2.65 -8.13
N GLU A 353 -6.34 -3.42 -7.03
CA GLU A 353 -6.16 -2.87 -5.69
C GLU A 353 -4.80 -2.18 -5.52
N LEU A 354 -3.73 -2.79 -6.03
CA LEU A 354 -2.37 -2.22 -6.00
C LEU A 354 -2.31 -0.92 -6.82
N GLU A 355 -2.89 -0.90 -8.02
CA GLU A 355 -2.97 0.31 -8.85
C GLU A 355 -3.79 1.41 -8.18
N ARG A 356 -4.88 1.05 -7.50
CA ARG A 356 -5.68 2.02 -6.73
C ARG A 356 -4.88 2.59 -5.57
N LYS A 357 -4.11 1.76 -4.85
CA LYS A 357 -3.22 2.21 -3.77
C LYS A 357 -2.10 3.11 -4.30
N ALA A 358 -1.49 2.77 -5.43
CA ALA A 358 -0.45 3.59 -6.08
C ALA A 358 -1.00 4.98 -6.46
N ARG A 359 -2.15 5.04 -7.15
CA ARG A 359 -2.82 6.30 -7.50
C ARG A 359 -3.14 7.17 -6.28
N ASN A 360 -3.62 6.54 -5.19
CA ASN A 360 -3.89 7.27 -3.95
C ASN A 360 -2.60 7.79 -3.29
N ALA A 361 -1.51 7.03 -3.33
CA ALA A 361 -0.22 7.43 -2.77
C ALA A 361 0.39 8.61 -3.56
N GLU A 362 0.31 8.57 -4.89
CA GLU A 362 0.73 9.68 -5.76
C GLU A 362 -0.05 10.96 -5.47
N ALA A 363 -1.39 10.87 -5.36
CA ALA A 363 -2.22 12.01 -5.01
C ALA A 363 -1.85 12.62 -3.64
N GLN A 364 -1.59 11.77 -2.63
CA GLN A 364 -1.14 12.21 -1.32
C GLN A 364 0.26 12.85 -1.36
N ALA A 365 1.18 12.33 -2.17
CA ALA A 365 2.52 12.90 -2.34
C ALA A 365 2.45 14.31 -2.95
N ILE A 366 1.61 14.51 -3.98
CA ILE A 366 1.38 15.82 -4.59
C ILE A 366 0.80 16.80 -3.56
N GLU A 367 -0.18 16.37 -2.75
CA GLU A 367 -0.76 17.24 -1.72
C GLU A 367 0.25 17.61 -0.63
N LYS A 368 1.07 16.66 -0.17
CA LYS A 368 2.17 16.92 0.77
C LYS A 368 3.17 17.91 0.18
N GLN A 369 3.56 17.75 -1.09
CA GLN A 369 4.48 18.67 -1.76
C GLN A 369 3.90 20.09 -1.87
N LYS A 370 2.62 20.24 -2.19
CA LYS A 370 1.94 21.55 -2.17
C LYS A 370 1.97 22.19 -0.78
N ARG A 371 1.70 21.43 0.29
CA ARG A 371 1.76 21.93 1.67
C ARG A 371 3.16 22.39 2.05
N ILE A 372 4.19 21.60 1.74
CA ILE A 372 5.59 21.97 1.98
C ILE A 372 5.93 23.25 1.22
N SER A 373 5.58 23.34 -0.07
CA SER A 373 5.82 24.52 -0.90
C SER A 373 5.17 25.79 -0.32
N TRP A 374 3.92 25.69 0.17
CA TRP A 374 3.23 26.79 0.84
C TRP A 374 3.94 27.21 2.12
N LEU A 375 4.33 26.25 2.99
CA LEU A 375 5.05 26.55 4.23
C LEU A 375 6.39 27.22 3.96
N THR A 376 7.14 26.76 2.95
CA THR A 376 8.42 27.39 2.57
C THR A 376 8.23 28.81 2.05
N ALA A 377 7.18 29.06 1.25
CA ALA A 377 6.88 30.40 0.76
C ALA A 377 6.46 31.34 1.90
N SER A 378 5.64 30.87 2.84
CA SER A 378 5.25 31.65 4.03
C SER A 378 6.43 31.97 4.94
N LEU A 379 7.34 31.02 5.17
CA LEU A 379 8.56 31.25 5.97
C LEU A 379 9.50 32.26 5.29
N ALA A 380 9.66 32.17 3.96
CA ALA A 380 10.45 33.14 3.21
C ALA A 380 9.86 34.56 3.32
N LEU A 381 8.53 34.69 3.18
CA LEU A 381 7.85 35.98 3.33
C LEU A 381 8.02 36.56 4.74
N MET A 382 7.90 35.72 5.77
CA MET A 382 8.11 36.14 7.17
C MET A 382 9.55 36.60 7.42
N GLY A 383 10.55 35.94 6.83
CA GLY A 383 11.95 36.35 6.89
C GLY A 383 12.19 37.72 6.25
N ILE A 384 11.57 38.00 5.10
CA ILE A 384 11.63 39.30 4.44
C ILE A 384 11.00 40.39 5.32
N CYS A 385 9.80 40.14 5.87
CA CYS A 385 9.14 41.10 6.76
C CYS A 385 9.98 41.40 8.01
N LEU A 386 10.58 40.36 8.63
CA LEU A 386 11.45 40.54 9.78
C LEU A 386 12.70 41.35 9.43
N GLY A 387 13.31 41.07 8.26
CA GLY A 387 14.46 41.83 7.77
C GLY A 387 14.15 43.32 7.56
N VAL A 388 13.00 43.64 6.96
CA VAL A 388 12.54 45.03 6.78
C VAL A 388 12.30 45.71 8.12
N ALA A 389 11.64 45.03 9.07
CA ALA A 389 11.38 45.59 10.40
C ALA A 389 12.68 45.89 11.17
N LEU A 390 13.66 44.97 11.13
CA LEU A 390 14.97 45.16 11.76
C LEU A 390 15.75 46.30 11.12
N TRP A 391 15.69 46.42 9.79
CA TRP A 391 16.35 47.49 9.06
C TRP A 391 15.76 48.86 9.43
N GLN A 392 14.43 48.99 9.46
CA GLN A 392 13.75 50.22 9.90
C GLN A 392 14.08 50.59 11.34
N TRP A 393 14.11 49.60 12.24
CA TRP A 393 14.48 49.83 13.64
C TRP A 393 15.92 50.32 13.78
N HIS A 394 16.86 49.71 13.06
CA HIS A 394 18.26 50.14 13.04
C HIS A 394 18.43 51.56 12.49
N GLU A 395 17.71 51.92 11.43
CA GLU A 395 17.74 53.27 10.86
C GLU A 395 17.18 54.32 11.84
N ALA A 396 16.10 54.00 12.54
CA ALA A 396 15.53 54.85 13.58
C ALA A 396 16.47 55.05 14.78
N ASP A 397 17.17 53.99 15.23
CA ASP A 397 18.18 54.07 16.29
C ASP A 397 19.35 55.00 15.89
N LEU A 398 19.87 54.83 14.67
CA LEU A 398 20.89 55.72 14.13
C LEU A 398 20.43 57.17 14.04
N ALA A 399 19.19 57.41 13.61
CA ALA A 399 18.61 58.75 13.54
C ALA A 399 18.50 59.40 14.92
N SER A 400 18.07 58.64 15.93
CA SER A 400 17.95 59.11 17.32
C SER A 400 19.31 59.50 17.90
N LYS A 401 20.32 58.64 17.74
CA LYS A 401 21.70 58.92 18.18
C LYS A 401 22.29 60.17 17.50
N ARG A 402 22.05 60.37 16.20
CA ARG A 402 22.48 61.58 15.48
C ARG A 402 21.81 62.84 16.03
N ALA A 403 20.52 62.77 16.35
CA ALA A 403 19.80 63.90 16.94
C ALA A 403 20.36 64.27 18.33
N MET A 404 20.62 63.26 19.18
CA MET A 404 21.24 63.47 20.50
C MET A 404 22.63 64.09 20.39
N ALA A 405 23.48 63.60 19.48
CA ALA A 405 24.82 64.12 19.29
C ALA A 405 24.80 65.60 18.84
N ASN A 406 23.95 65.95 17.87
CA ASN A 406 23.80 67.33 17.41
C ASN A 406 23.25 68.25 18.51
N SER A 407 22.32 67.76 19.33
CA SER A 407 21.80 68.49 20.49
C SER A 407 22.89 68.74 21.54
N ALA A 408 23.71 67.74 21.84
CA ALA A 408 24.84 67.87 22.76
C ALA A 408 25.89 68.89 22.26
N ILE A 409 26.21 68.87 20.96
CA ILE A 409 27.08 69.89 20.34
C ILE A 409 26.46 71.29 20.53
N GLY A 410 25.17 71.47 20.19
CA GLY A 410 24.45 72.74 20.35
C GLY A 410 24.42 73.23 21.81
N GLY A 411 24.18 72.32 22.76
CA GLY A 411 24.24 72.59 24.18
C GLY A 411 25.63 73.03 24.65
N SER A 412 26.68 72.35 24.18
CA SER A 412 28.08 72.71 24.48
C SER A 412 28.39 74.15 24.06
N TYR A 413 27.93 74.59 22.88
CA TYR A 413 28.05 75.99 22.44
C TYR A 413 27.31 76.97 23.36
N ALA A 414 26.08 76.64 23.75
CA ALA A 414 25.23 77.52 24.54
C ALA A 414 25.77 77.70 25.97
N VAL A 415 26.19 76.61 26.61
CA VAL A 415 26.70 76.59 27.98
C VAL A 415 28.04 77.32 28.08
N ARG A 416 28.94 77.13 27.11
CA ARG A 416 30.22 77.86 27.05
C ARG A 416 30.03 79.38 27.05
N ARG A 417 29.01 79.87 26.34
CA ARG A 417 28.69 81.30 26.27
C ARG A 417 28.20 81.87 27.61
N ASN A 418 27.60 81.03 28.45
CA ASN A 418 27.09 81.39 29.77
C ASN A 418 28.13 81.21 30.91
N GLY A 419 29.36 80.77 30.59
CA GLY A 419 30.48 80.78 31.52
C GLY A 419 30.74 79.48 32.30
N ASP A 420 30.17 78.34 31.89
CA ASP A 420 30.44 77.02 32.50
C ASP A 420 31.26 76.13 31.54
N PRO A 421 32.60 76.17 31.63
CA PRO A 421 33.49 75.41 30.72
C PRO A 421 33.47 73.90 30.99
N ASP A 422 33.13 73.48 32.21
CA ASP A 422 33.15 72.06 32.59
C ASP A 422 31.94 71.33 31.99
N LEU A 423 30.74 71.90 32.13
CA LEU A 423 29.54 71.36 31.51
C LEU A 423 29.63 71.42 29.97
N SER A 424 30.28 72.44 29.40
CA SER A 424 30.55 72.50 27.96
C SER A 424 31.46 71.37 27.47
N SER A 425 32.49 71.03 28.26
CA SER A 425 33.42 69.93 27.97
C SER A 425 32.74 68.56 28.07
N LEU A 426 31.89 68.36 29.07
CA LEU A 426 31.12 67.13 29.23
C LEU A 426 30.14 66.90 28.07
N LEU A 427 29.45 67.96 27.61
CA LEU A 427 28.57 67.87 26.45
C LEU A 427 29.33 67.62 25.14
N ALA A 428 30.53 68.20 24.99
CA ALA A 428 31.42 67.91 23.86
C ALA A 428 31.91 66.45 23.88
N LEU A 429 32.26 65.91 25.06
CA LEU A 429 32.63 64.50 25.23
C LEU A 429 31.47 63.55 24.97
N GLN A 430 30.25 63.91 25.39
CA GLN A 430 29.05 63.12 25.08
C GLN A 430 28.79 63.07 23.56
N ALA A 431 28.95 64.20 22.87
CA ALA A 431 28.84 64.26 21.42
C ALA A 431 29.92 63.44 20.70
N LEU A 432 31.17 63.46 21.19
CA LEU A 432 32.26 62.62 20.70
C LEU A 432 31.94 61.12 20.89
N SER A 433 31.45 60.74 22.07
CA SER A 433 31.06 59.35 22.32
C SER A 433 29.97 58.88 21.33
N LEU A 434 28.92 59.68 21.14
CA LEU A 434 27.85 59.37 20.19
C LEU A 434 28.32 59.38 18.73
N GLY A 435 29.15 60.35 18.34
CA GLY A 435 29.74 60.43 17.00
C GLY A 435 30.64 59.23 16.68
N SER A 436 31.39 58.75 17.67
CA SER A 436 32.25 57.57 17.53
C SER A 436 31.42 56.29 17.37
N SER A 437 30.35 56.15 18.14
CA SER A 437 29.39 55.05 18.01
C SER A 437 28.68 55.07 16.65
N LEU A 438 28.46 56.25 16.07
CA LEU A 438 27.84 56.44 14.75
C LEU A 438 28.85 56.31 13.59
N LYS A 439 30.16 56.32 13.88
CA LYS A 439 31.24 56.50 12.90
C LYS A 439 31.05 57.77 12.05
N ASP A 440 30.42 58.80 12.62
CA ASP A 440 30.14 60.05 11.93
C ASP A 440 31.26 61.05 12.18
N ARG A 441 32.17 61.15 11.21
CA ARG A 441 33.37 61.99 11.30
C ARG A 441 33.04 63.47 11.46
N GLN A 442 31.94 63.96 10.88
CA GLN A 442 31.57 65.37 10.99
C GLN A 442 31.13 65.72 12.42
N ILE A 443 30.37 64.83 13.06
CA ILE A 443 29.98 65.00 14.48
C ILE A 443 31.22 64.96 15.37
N MET A 444 32.15 64.03 15.11
CA MET A 444 33.41 63.92 15.85
C MET A 444 34.26 65.19 15.75
N ASP A 445 34.53 65.66 14.54
CA ASP A 445 35.38 66.82 14.30
C ASP A 445 34.79 68.08 14.98
N ARG A 446 33.47 68.25 14.93
CA ARG A 446 32.78 69.39 15.58
C ARG A 446 32.84 69.32 17.09
N ALA A 447 32.69 68.12 17.66
CA ALA A 447 32.73 67.92 19.09
C ALA A 447 34.17 68.04 19.65
N GLU A 448 35.18 67.58 18.88
CA GLU A 448 36.60 67.77 19.20
C GLU A 448 37.00 69.25 19.20
N ASP A 449 36.55 70.01 18.19
CA ASP A 449 36.77 71.45 18.12
C ASP A 449 36.15 72.19 19.33
N GLN A 450 35.00 71.74 19.84
CA GLN A 450 34.44 72.29 21.07
C GLN A 450 35.29 71.94 22.30
N LEU A 451 35.72 70.69 22.41
CA LEU A 451 36.55 70.25 23.51
C LEU A 451 37.87 71.02 23.57
N ARG A 452 38.55 71.19 22.43
CA ARG A 452 39.78 71.98 22.30
C ARG A 452 39.59 73.44 22.72
N ARG A 453 38.45 74.05 22.40
CA ARG A 453 38.14 75.44 22.78
C ARG A 453 37.72 75.61 24.24
N ALA A 454 37.20 74.56 24.86
CA ALA A 454 36.89 74.57 26.29
C ALA A 454 38.15 74.40 27.15
N LEU A 455 39.16 73.70 26.62
CA LEU A 455 40.43 73.40 27.28
C LEU A 455 41.55 74.37 26.85
N ASP A 456 41.47 75.65 27.21
CA ASP A 456 42.56 76.60 26.98
C ASP A 456 43.65 76.44 28.07
N THR A 457 44.90 76.18 27.67
CA THR A 457 45.96 75.60 28.51
C THR A 457 46.40 76.51 29.67
N ARG A 458 45.91 76.24 30.88
CA ARG A 458 46.32 76.91 32.12
C ARG A 458 47.42 76.12 32.85
N LEU A 459 48.58 76.74 33.10
CA LEU A 459 49.58 76.17 34.02
C LEU A 459 49.00 76.15 35.44
N LEU A 460 48.85 74.96 36.02
CA LEU A 460 48.27 74.79 37.35
C LEU A 460 49.32 74.89 38.46
N ARG A 461 50.48 74.22 38.33
CA ARG A 461 51.49 74.13 39.40
C ARG A 461 52.86 73.64 38.91
N SER A 462 53.94 73.89 39.68
CA SER A 462 55.33 73.44 39.41
C SER A 462 55.93 72.71 40.62
N PHE A 463 56.68 71.63 40.37
CA PHE A 463 57.29 70.76 41.39
C PHE A 463 58.82 70.71 41.20
N PRO A 464 59.63 71.30 42.10
CA PRO A 464 61.06 71.50 41.86
C PRO A 464 61.90 70.24 42.14
N HIS A 465 62.82 69.94 41.23
CA HIS A 465 63.79 68.83 41.34
C HIS A 465 65.22 69.29 41.07
N ARG A 466 66.22 68.58 41.61
CA ARG A 466 67.66 68.89 41.45
C ARG A 466 68.38 68.04 40.39
N ALA A 467 67.68 67.07 39.81
CA ALA A 467 68.14 66.22 38.72
C ALA A 467 66.96 66.01 37.75
N ASP A 468 67.25 65.46 36.58
CA ASP A 468 66.23 65.16 35.57
C ASP A 468 65.13 64.27 36.15
N VAL A 469 63.88 64.64 35.87
CA VAL A 469 62.69 63.86 36.22
C VAL A 469 62.47 62.85 35.10
N ASN A 470 62.59 61.57 35.41
CA ASN A 470 62.48 60.50 34.40
C ASN A 470 61.05 59.96 34.31
N ALA A 471 60.28 60.00 35.40
CA ALA A 471 58.93 59.48 35.43
C ALA A 471 58.04 60.23 36.44
N VAL A 472 56.75 60.27 36.12
CA VAL A 472 55.70 60.94 36.91
C VAL A 472 54.42 60.11 36.82
N THR A 473 53.70 59.97 37.94
CA THR A 473 52.42 59.25 37.96
C THR A 473 51.51 59.80 39.05
N PHE A 474 50.20 59.84 38.78
CA PHE A 474 49.19 60.23 39.76
C PHE A 474 48.71 59.00 40.54
N SER A 475 48.35 59.19 41.80
CA SER A 475 47.59 58.18 42.54
C SER A 475 46.23 57.93 41.87
N PRO A 476 45.63 56.73 42.02
CA PRO A 476 44.31 56.44 41.46
C PRO A 476 43.20 57.40 41.95
N ASP A 477 43.34 57.94 43.16
CA ASP A 477 42.45 58.98 43.71
C ASP A 477 42.75 60.41 43.22
N GLY A 478 43.84 60.61 42.46
CA GLY A 478 44.28 61.88 41.88
C GLY A 478 44.85 62.89 42.87
N ARG A 479 44.96 62.56 44.16
CA ARG A 479 45.37 63.50 45.22
C ARG A 479 46.87 63.61 45.41
N GLN A 480 47.62 62.60 44.97
CA GLN A 480 49.07 62.54 45.10
C GLN A 480 49.74 62.41 43.74
N LEU A 481 50.88 63.06 43.59
CA LEU A 481 51.75 62.97 42.43
C LEU A 481 53.08 62.37 42.87
N ALA A 482 53.42 61.20 42.34
CA ALA A 482 54.75 60.62 42.50
C ALA A 482 55.65 61.07 41.36
N THR A 483 56.91 61.37 41.68
CA THR A 483 57.92 61.84 40.74
C THR A 483 59.24 61.15 41.02
N ALA A 484 59.92 60.71 39.97
CA ALA A 484 61.24 60.09 40.04
C ALA A 484 62.29 61.01 39.43
N SER A 485 63.28 61.40 40.23
CA SER A 485 64.36 62.29 39.82
C SER A 485 65.71 61.72 40.23
N GLY A 486 66.56 61.42 39.24
CA GLY A 486 67.82 60.71 39.46
C GLY A 486 67.62 59.38 40.20
N LYS A 487 68.12 59.28 41.44
CA LYS A 487 67.96 58.09 42.31
C LYS A 487 66.85 58.25 43.36
N THR A 488 66.15 59.37 43.36
CA THR A 488 65.23 59.77 44.43
C THR A 488 63.78 59.77 43.94
N LEU A 489 62.87 59.41 44.83
CA LEU A 489 61.43 59.50 44.63
C LEU A 489 60.87 60.56 45.55
N ARG A 490 59.98 61.41 45.03
CA ARG A 490 59.22 62.38 45.81
C ARG A 490 57.74 62.22 45.56
N ILE A 491 56.94 62.45 46.61
CA ILE A 491 55.49 62.47 46.56
C ILE A 491 55.03 63.87 46.86
N TRP A 492 54.16 64.39 46.01
CA TRP A 492 53.58 65.71 46.15
C TRP A 492 52.09 65.59 46.39
N ASN A 493 51.57 66.42 47.27
CA ASN A 493 50.13 66.64 47.34
C ASN A 493 49.73 67.58 46.19
N VAL A 494 48.80 67.15 45.34
CA VAL A 494 48.42 67.85 44.11
C VAL A 494 47.76 69.20 44.40
N ASP A 495 46.91 69.24 45.42
CA ASP A 495 46.14 70.43 45.79
C ASP A 495 47.04 71.54 46.35
N THR A 496 47.93 71.16 47.27
CA THR A 496 48.78 72.09 48.01
C THR A 496 50.10 72.39 47.29
N GLY A 497 50.61 71.44 46.51
CA GLY A 497 51.93 71.51 45.89
C GLY A 497 53.10 71.14 46.79
N GLU A 498 52.82 70.76 48.02
CA GLU A 498 53.84 70.47 49.02
C GLU A 498 54.28 69.00 48.90
N GLU A 499 55.55 68.74 49.21
CA GLU A 499 56.06 67.38 49.29
C GLU A 499 55.41 66.68 50.50
N ALA A 500 54.63 65.62 50.25
CA ALA A 500 53.84 64.95 51.27
C ALA A 500 54.70 64.17 52.29
N LEU A 501 55.93 63.79 51.92
CA LEU A 501 56.83 62.95 52.73
C LEU A 501 58.19 63.64 53.01
N VAL A 502 58.15 64.89 53.49
CA VAL A 502 59.36 65.66 53.82
C VAL A 502 60.26 64.91 54.82
N GLY A 503 61.53 64.69 54.46
CA GLY A 503 62.55 64.11 55.34
C GLY A 503 62.65 62.58 55.32
N ARG A 504 61.77 61.87 54.60
CA ARG A 504 61.88 60.42 54.36
C ARG A 504 62.47 60.17 52.98
N MET A 505 63.79 59.93 52.91
CA MET A 505 64.47 59.74 51.63
C MET A 505 64.15 58.38 51.02
N MET A 506 63.17 58.35 50.10
CA MET A 506 62.92 57.20 49.23
C MET A 506 63.93 57.23 48.09
N SER A 507 64.83 56.25 48.06
CA SER A 507 65.90 56.21 47.06
C SER A 507 66.20 54.79 46.59
N HIS A 508 66.66 54.71 45.35
CA HIS A 508 67.26 53.53 44.74
C HIS A 508 68.78 53.60 44.78
N ARG A 509 69.43 52.44 44.59
CA ARG A 509 70.87 52.38 44.35
C ARG A 509 71.21 52.81 42.92
N GLY A 510 70.36 52.45 41.96
CA GLY A 510 70.41 52.87 40.56
C GLY A 510 69.61 54.15 40.27
N LYS A 511 69.68 54.65 39.04
CA LYS A 511 68.81 55.72 38.54
C LYS A 511 67.42 55.14 38.34
N VAL A 512 66.38 55.80 38.84
CA VAL A 512 64.99 55.38 38.62
C VAL A 512 64.58 55.77 37.22
N GLU A 513 64.18 54.77 36.43
CA GLU A 513 63.73 54.94 35.05
C GLU A 513 62.21 55.09 34.99
N ASP A 514 61.45 54.37 35.82
CA ASP A 514 59.99 54.45 35.81
C ASP A 514 59.33 54.19 37.18
N ILE A 515 58.08 54.65 37.34
CA ILE A 515 57.25 54.54 38.56
C ILE A 515 55.78 54.25 38.25
N ALA A 516 55.13 53.43 39.09
CA ALA A 516 53.71 53.12 38.96
C ALA A 516 53.01 53.00 40.33
N PHE A 517 51.77 53.52 40.43
CA PHE A 517 50.88 53.25 41.55
C PHE A 517 50.14 51.93 41.34
N ILE A 518 50.33 50.98 42.25
CA ILE A 518 49.56 49.71 42.25
C ILE A 518 48.25 49.87 43.04
N ALA A 519 48.27 50.70 44.07
CA ALA A 519 47.11 51.11 44.85
C ALA A 519 47.39 52.49 45.45
N ASP A 520 46.38 53.15 46.01
CA ASP A 520 46.46 54.54 46.51
C ASP A 520 47.67 54.84 47.40
N ASN A 521 48.13 53.86 48.18
CA ASN A 521 49.24 54.03 49.13
C ASN A 521 50.45 53.16 48.83
N THR A 522 50.54 52.54 47.65
CA THR A 522 51.66 51.67 47.27
C THR A 522 52.25 52.09 45.94
N LEU A 523 53.48 52.61 46.00
CA LEU A 523 54.27 53.01 44.84
C LEU A 523 55.30 51.94 44.53
N VAL A 524 55.51 51.68 43.25
CA VAL A 524 56.62 50.87 42.75
C VAL A 524 57.53 51.72 41.88
N ALA A 525 58.82 51.49 41.98
CA ALA A 525 59.81 52.09 41.09
C ALA A 525 60.82 51.05 40.63
N GLY A 526 61.26 51.24 39.39
CA GLY A 526 62.25 50.40 38.73
C GLY A 526 63.51 51.20 38.43
N ASP A 527 64.68 50.63 38.74
CA ASP A 527 65.95 51.27 38.43
C ASP A 527 66.70 50.64 37.24
N ASP A 528 67.70 51.38 36.77
CA ASP A 528 68.63 51.01 35.71
C ASP A 528 69.53 49.79 36.05
N GLN A 529 69.53 49.33 37.31
CA GLN A 529 70.21 48.11 37.74
C GLN A 529 69.26 46.91 37.76
N GLY A 530 67.99 47.11 37.43
CA GLY A 530 66.98 46.05 37.35
C GLY A 530 66.31 45.71 38.67
N TYR A 531 66.42 46.58 39.69
CA TYR A 531 65.74 46.38 40.96
C TYR A 531 64.38 47.07 40.94
N LEU A 532 63.35 46.31 41.30
CA LEU A 532 62.03 46.84 41.65
C LEU A 532 61.98 47.05 43.16
N ARG A 533 61.54 48.22 43.60
CA ARG A 533 61.27 48.52 45.01
C ARG A 533 59.84 48.98 45.19
N LEU A 534 59.25 48.62 46.32
CA LEU A 534 57.90 49.01 46.71
C LEU A 534 57.93 49.81 48.01
N TRP A 535 57.18 50.91 48.03
CA TRP A 535 57.01 51.75 49.21
C TRP A 535 55.57 51.79 49.66
N ASP A 536 55.39 51.74 50.97
CA ASP A 536 54.15 52.13 51.60
C ASP A 536 54.18 53.64 51.85
N LEU A 537 53.31 54.40 51.18
CA LEU A 537 53.31 55.86 51.28
C LEU A 537 52.75 56.37 52.62
N ASN A 538 51.97 55.57 53.35
CA ASN A 538 51.49 55.97 54.68
C ASN A 538 52.64 55.97 55.69
N SER A 539 53.49 54.94 55.64
CA SER A 539 54.62 54.80 56.56
C SER A 539 55.93 55.40 56.01
N GLY A 540 56.00 55.70 54.72
CA GLY A 540 57.23 56.08 54.01
C GLY A 540 58.34 55.01 54.08
N ALA A 541 58.00 53.79 54.53
CA ALA A 541 58.93 52.69 54.65
C ALA A 541 58.94 51.87 53.35
N GLU A 542 60.13 51.41 52.98
CA GLU A 542 60.29 50.37 51.98
C GLU A 542 59.63 49.10 52.53
N LYS A 543 58.67 48.51 51.79
CA LYS A 543 58.08 47.23 52.16
C LYS A 543 59.17 46.16 51.91
N PRO A 544 59.62 45.41 52.93
CA PRO A 544 60.60 44.35 52.72
C PRO A 544 59.93 43.26 51.88
N LEU A 545 60.35 43.15 50.64
CA LEU A 545 60.03 42.03 49.77
C LEU A 545 61.25 41.13 49.76
N THR A 546 61.01 39.82 49.91
CA THR A 546 62.00 38.75 49.74
C THR A 546 62.94 39.07 48.56
N ASP A 547 64.23 38.76 48.69
CA ASP A 547 65.38 39.07 47.79
C ASP A 547 65.25 38.74 46.28
N THR A 548 64.04 38.56 45.75
CA THR A 548 63.74 37.86 44.50
C THR A 548 63.09 38.70 43.39
N MET A 549 62.83 40.00 43.55
CA MET A 549 62.35 40.85 42.44
C MET A 549 63.50 41.59 41.72
N ARG A 550 64.46 40.81 41.18
CA ARG A 550 65.45 41.31 40.23
C ARG A 550 64.99 41.03 38.81
N HIS A 551 64.79 42.09 38.04
CA HIS A 551 64.65 42.04 36.59
C HIS A 551 66.05 42.29 36.01
N ALA A 552 66.83 41.25 35.70
CA ALA A 552 68.15 41.43 35.10
C ALA A 552 68.05 41.28 33.58
N PRO A 553 68.39 42.29 32.74
CA PRO A 553 69.01 43.61 32.98
C PRO A 553 68.00 44.77 33.24
N ALA A 554 68.46 46.04 33.27
CA ALA A 554 67.76 47.32 33.52
C ALA A 554 66.24 47.38 33.21
N ILE A 555 65.48 48.15 33.98
CA ILE A 555 64.04 48.38 33.73
C ILE A 555 63.87 49.60 32.81
N SER A 556 62.98 49.49 31.82
CA SER A 556 62.66 50.61 30.92
C SER A 556 61.22 51.13 31.05
N ALA A 557 60.26 50.29 31.44
CA ALA A 557 58.87 50.69 31.64
C ALA A 557 58.17 49.80 32.69
N LEU A 558 57.18 50.38 33.38
CA LEU A 558 56.34 49.76 34.39
C LEU A 558 54.86 50.07 34.14
N ALA A 559 54.01 49.07 34.28
CA ALA A 559 52.56 49.23 34.21
C ALA A 559 51.88 48.55 35.39
N ALA A 560 51.02 49.29 36.08
CA ALA A 560 50.14 48.72 37.10
C ALA A 560 48.77 48.39 36.48
N GLY A 561 48.23 47.21 36.83
CA GLY A 561 46.87 46.79 36.47
C GLY A 561 45.94 46.83 37.68
N SER A 562 44.69 46.40 37.50
CA SER A 562 43.77 46.26 38.64
C SER A 562 44.29 45.21 39.64
N GLY A 563 44.21 45.55 40.93
CA GLY A 563 44.66 44.69 42.03
C GLY A 563 46.17 44.84 42.31
N ASN A 564 46.87 43.71 42.50
CA ASN A 564 48.31 43.68 42.78
C ASN A 564 49.16 43.35 41.54
N LEU A 565 48.59 43.47 40.34
CA LEU A 565 49.28 43.12 39.10
C LEU A 565 50.23 44.25 38.69
N LEU A 566 51.50 43.89 38.51
CA LEU A 566 52.53 44.78 37.98
C LEU A 566 53.17 44.12 36.77
N ALA A 567 53.38 44.88 35.70
CA ALA A 567 54.19 44.46 34.56
C ALA A 567 55.43 45.34 34.47
N SER A 568 56.55 44.75 34.09
CA SER A 568 57.81 45.47 33.89
C SER A 568 58.50 45.00 32.63
N ALA A 569 59.15 45.92 31.93
CA ALA A 569 59.83 45.65 30.67
C ALA A 569 61.34 45.93 30.72
N THR A 570 62.08 45.25 29.85
CA THR A 570 63.53 45.46 29.66
C THR A 570 63.89 46.10 28.33
N PRO A 571 64.92 46.96 28.30
CA PRO A 571 65.32 47.70 27.12
C PRO A 571 66.04 46.83 26.09
N ARG A 572 66.81 45.82 26.50
CA ARG A 572 67.72 45.10 25.57
C ARG A 572 67.28 43.71 25.18
N LYS A 573 66.25 43.15 25.82
CA LYS A 573 65.77 41.79 25.53
C LYS A 573 64.30 41.74 25.12
N GLY A 574 63.57 42.85 25.20
CA GLY A 574 62.12 42.85 24.96
C GLY A 574 61.35 41.96 25.93
N GLU A 575 61.96 41.60 27.07
CA GLU A 575 61.31 40.74 28.06
C GLU A 575 60.34 41.59 28.88
N ILE A 576 59.08 41.17 28.90
CA ILE A 576 58.04 41.70 29.81
C ILE A 576 57.78 40.64 30.88
N ILE A 577 57.93 41.01 32.15
CA ILE A 577 57.62 40.14 33.29
C ILE A 577 56.41 40.67 34.03
N LEU A 578 55.47 39.78 34.30
CA LEU A 578 54.33 40.04 35.16
C LEU A 578 54.64 39.62 36.60
N TRP A 579 54.15 40.39 37.56
CA TRP A 579 54.41 40.23 38.98
C TRP A 579 53.12 40.36 39.78
N ASP A 580 53.05 39.61 40.88
CA ASP A 580 52.10 39.84 41.96
C ASP A 580 52.81 40.64 43.06
N ALA A 581 52.48 41.92 43.17
CA ALA A 581 53.09 42.86 44.09
C ALA A 581 52.78 42.57 45.58
N ALA A 582 51.70 41.86 45.89
CA ALA A 582 51.43 41.46 47.27
C ALA A 582 52.23 40.22 47.68
N ARG A 583 52.49 39.31 46.73
CA ARG A 583 53.21 38.06 46.99
C ARG A 583 54.72 38.15 46.71
N GLY A 584 55.19 39.19 46.03
CA GLY A 584 56.60 39.40 45.70
C GLY A 584 57.15 38.37 44.70
N GLY A 585 56.29 37.85 43.80
CA GLY A 585 56.61 36.75 42.89
C GLY A 585 56.22 37.02 41.45
N ARG A 586 56.92 36.36 40.51
CA ARG A 586 56.60 36.40 39.06
C ARG A 586 55.33 35.59 38.77
N LEU A 587 54.47 36.14 37.93
CA LEU A 587 53.27 35.49 37.42
C LEU A 587 53.59 34.87 36.05
N GLY A 588 54.20 33.69 36.08
CA GLY A 588 54.54 32.93 34.88
C GLY A 588 55.90 33.27 34.24
N PRO A 589 56.22 32.66 33.08
CA PRO A 589 57.46 32.93 32.36
C PRO A 589 57.45 34.34 31.72
N PRO A 590 58.63 34.96 31.49
CA PRO A 590 58.72 36.23 30.78
C PRO A 590 58.15 36.12 29.37
N PHE A 591 57.40 37.14 28.94
CA PHE A 591 56.94 37.28 27.56
C PHE A 591 58.07 37.84 26.69
N GLY A 592 58.22 37.35 25.45
CA GLY A 592 59.18 37.87 24.46
C GLY A 592 60.48 37.06 24.25
N GLN A 593 60.52 35.77 24.60
CA GLN A 593 61.76 34.95 24.51
C GLN A 593 62.11 34.40 23.10
N ASP A 594 61.27 34.60 22.08
CA ASP A 594 61.48 34.04 20.75
C ASP A 594 62.31 35.02 19.87
N GLY A 595 63.59 34.70 19.61
CA GLY A 595 64.56 35.53 18.84
C GLY A 595 64.13 35.84 17.39
N GLU A 596 64.60 36.90 16.71
CA GLU A 596 65.99 37.25 16.40
C GLU A 596 66.30 38.78 16.32
N HIS A 597 65.38 39.67 16.71
CA HIS A 597 65.66 41.11 16.82
C HIS A 597 65.11 41.67 18.14
N ARG A 598 65.99 41.82 19.13
CA ARG A 598 65.66 42.39 20.45
C ARG A 598 65.43 43.89 20.30
N ARG A 599 64.19 44.33 20.47
CA ARG A 599 63.79 45.74 20.35
C ARG A 599 63.60 46.37 21.72
N TRP A 600 63.86 47.67 21.80
CA TRP A 600 63.69 48.45 23.01
C TRP A 600 62.22 48.60 23.35
N ILE A 601 61.80 48.24 24.56
CA ILE A 601 60.46 48.58 25.06
C ILE A 601 60.54 49.95 25.70
N TYR A 602 59.90 50.94 25.09
CA TYR A 602 59.88 52.32 25.57
C TYR A 602 58.81 52.55 26.63
N ASP A 603 57.65 51.92 26.47
CA ASP A 603 56.51 52.11 27.37
C ASP A 603 55.64 50.85 27.46
N LEU A 604 54.85 50.74 28.53
CA LEU A 604 53.98 49.62 28.82
C LEU A 604 52.67 50.10 29.45
N ALA A 605 51.55 49.55 29.03
CA ALA A 605 50.24 49.82 29.60
C ALA A 605 49.44 48.53 29.80
N LEU A 606 48.71 48.45 30.91
CA LEU A 606 47.75 47.37 31.20
C LEU A 606 46.32 47.91 31.08
N SER A 607 45.40 47.09 30.57
CA SER A 607 43.97 47.42 30.58
C SER A 607 43.44 47.47 32.01
N ALA A 608 42.37 48.25 32.22
CA ALA A 608 41.74 48.39 33.54
C ALA A 608 41.26 47.05 34.13
N ASP A 609 40.87 46.09 33.29
CA ASP A 609 40.49 44.73 33.70
C ASP A 609 41.68 43.78 33.86
N GLY A 610 42.91 44.25 33.61
CA GLY A 610 44.16 43.50 33.74
C GLY A 610 44.36 42.39 32.69
N LYS A 611 43.51 42.31 31.66
CA LYS A 611 43.53 41.21 30.68
C LYS A 611 44.36 41.49 29.43
N LEU A 612 44.60 42.76 29.10
CA LEU A 612 45.34 43.17 27.94
C LEU A 612 46.55 43.99 28.37
N ALA A 613 47.66 43.78 27.66
CA ALA A 613 48.86 44.58 27.78
C ALA A 613 49.20 45.17 26.40
N ALA A 614 49.54 46.44 26.36
CA ALA A 614 50.11 47.10 25.20
C ALA A 614 51.55 47.51 25.56
N ALA A 615 52.49 47.24 24.66
CA ALA A 615 53.88 47.64 24.80
C ALA A 615 54.27 48.46 23.58
N ASP A 616 54.92 49.60 23.81
CA ASP A 616 55.54 50.37 22.73
C ASP A 616 56.98 49.89 22.54
N VAL A 617 57.32 49.56 21.31
CA VAL A 617 58.53 48.82 20.96
C VAL A 617 59.24 49.50 19.80
N GLU A 618 60.55 49.69 19.92
CA GLU A 618 61.40 50.26 18.86
C GLU A 618 61.20 49.50 17.54
N SER A 619 60.83 50.24 16.48
CA SER A 619 60.50 49.69 15.16
C SER A 619 61.68 48.99 14.50
#